data_AF-A0A1E5PGW6-F1
#
_entry.id   AF-A0A1E5PGW6-F1
#
_cell.length_a   1.000
_cell.length_b   1.000
_cell.length_c   1.000
_cell.angle_alpha   90.00
_cell.angle_beta   90.00
_cell.angle_gamma   90.00
#
_symmetry.space_group_name_H-M   'P 1'
#
loop_
_entity.id
_entity.type
_entity.pdbx_description
1 polymer ?
#
loop_
_entity_poly.entity_id
_entity_poly.type
_entity_poly.pdbx_seq_one_letter_code
_entity_poly.pdbx_strand_id
1 'polypeptide(L)'
;MTWQRCFHLVRLHLDAGGTLPTMAGEVVRQGEDLGRWVQSVRLGWDKLTGVQQWMCEQVLGIEPATEDEKPKLRTSQAQKWALHLAAARQFFEREGHLWVPRKHVETITTGGSGEDQERRVVHLKLGAWVGNQRSRAAMLTPERIEQLSQVGMRWT
;
A
#
# COMPACT_ATOMS: atom_id res chain seq x y z
N MET A 1 -8.80 -12.06 17.54
CA MET A 1 -10.14 -12.48 17.08
C MET A 1 -9.99 -13.64 16.11
N THR A 2 -10.76 -14.72 16.27
CA THR A 2 -10.61 -15.93 15.45
C THR A 2 -11.62 -15.95 14.30
N TRP A 3 -11.15 -16.26 13.09
CA TRP A 3 -11.96 -16.34 11.86
C TRP A 3 -13.21 -17.22 12.04
N GLN A 4 -13.09 -18.34 12.76
CA GLN A 4 -14.17 -19.30 13.01
C GLN A 4 -15.36 -18.68 13.76
N ARG A 5 -15.10 -17.76 14.70
CA ARG A 5 -16.16 -17.10 15.50
C ARG A 5 -17.01 -16.22 14.62
N CYS A 6 -16.40 -15.34 13.82
CA CYS A 6 -17.13 -14.45 12.92
C CYS A 6 -17.86 -15.23 11.83
N PHE A 7 -17.24 -16.27 11.26
CA PHE A 7 -17.90 -17.18 10.31
C PHE A 7 -19.18 -17.77 10.90
N HIS A 8 -19.11 -18.31 12.13
CA HIS A 8 -20.27 -18.88 12.80
C HIS A 8 -21.36 -17.84 13.08
N LEU A 9 -20.99 -16.62 13.49
CA LEU A 9 -21.96 -15.55 13.75
C LEU A 9 -22.66 -15.06 12.48
N VAL A 10 -21.95 -14.96 11.35
CA VAL A 10 -22.57 -14.64 10.05
C VAL A 10 -23.52 -15.76 9.64
N ARG A 11 -23.10 -17.02 9.76
CA ARG A 11 -23.96 -18.16 9.45
C ARG A 11 -25.25 -18.14 10.28
N LEU A 12 -25.16 -17.98 11.59
CA LEU A 12 -26.33 -17.88 12.46
C LEU A 12 -27.25 -16.72 12.08
N HIS A 13 -26.69 -15.59 11.63
CA HIS A 13 -27.47 -14.47 11.16
C HIS A 13 -28.26 -14.80 9.87
N LEU A 14 -27.62 -15.48 8.92
CA LEU A 14 -28.26 -15.93 7.67
C LEU A 14 -29.31 -17.01 7.94
N ASP A 15 -29.00 -18.00 8.79
CA ASP A 15 -29.94 -19.07 9.19
C ASP A 15 -31.20 -18.51 9.88
N ALA A 16 -31.09 -17.34 10.54
CA ALA A 16 -32.22 -16.62 11.13
C ALA A 16 -33.02 -15.76 10.11
N GLY A 17 -32.71 -15.86 8.81
CA GLY A 17 -33.35 -15.08 7.74
C GLY A 17 -32.76 -13.69 7.51
N GLY A 18 -31.59 -13.40 8.10
CA GLY A 18 -30.85 -12.17 7.83
C GLY A 18 -30.19 -12.17 6.45
N THR A 19 -29.87 -10.98 5.94
CA THR A 19 -29.08 -10.82 4.71
C THR A 19 -27.58 -10.74 5.06
N LEU A 20 -26.72 -11.05 4.09
CA LEU A 20 -25.28 -10.94 4.27
C LEU A 20 -24.90 -9.46 4.50
N PRO A 21 -24.35 -9.07 5.67
CA PRO A 21 -24.00 -7.69 5.94
C PRO A 21 -22.76 -7.32 5.13
N THR A 22 -22.87 -6.29 4.30
CA THR A 22 -21.77 -5.84 3.42
C THR A 22 -21.17 -4.52 3.86
N MET A 23 -21.83 -3.83 4.81
CA MET A 23 -21.37 -2.54 5.36
C MET A 23 -21.02 -2.65 6.85
N ALA A 24 -19.91 -2.01 7.25
CA ALA A 24 -19.53 -1.92 8.65
C ALA A 24 -20.64 -1.26 9.49
N GLY A 25 -20.98 -1.86 10.63
CA GLY A 25 -22.00 -1.39 11.55
C GLY A 25 -23.44 -1.81 11.21
N GLU A 26 -23.66 -2.47 10.07
CA GLU A 26 -24.98 -2.97 9.66
C GLU A 26 -25.52 -4.03 10.63
N VAL A 27 -24.67 -4.98 11.03
CA VAL A 27 -25.02 -6.04 11.97
C VAL A 27 -23.89 -6.23 12.98
N VAL A 28 -24.21 -6.01 14.25
CA VAL A 28 -23.31 -6.29 15.38
C VAL A 28 -23.89 -7.42 16.22
N ARG A 29 -23.16 -8.52 16.37
CA ARG A 29 -23.55 -9.68 17.18
C ARG A 29 -22.46 -9.99 18.18
N GLN A 30 -22.82 -10.05 19.47
CA GLN A 30 -21.88 -10.36 20.56
C GLN A 30 -20.63 -9.45 20.55
N GLY A 31 -20.80 -8.17 20.21
CA GLY A 31 -19.72 -7.18 20.10
C GLY A 31 -18.92 -7.23 18.79
N GLU A 32 -19.19 -8.19 17.91
CA GLU A 32 -18.53 -8.32 16.61
C GLU A 32 -19.34 -7.65 15.51
N ASP A 33 -18.69 -6.77 14.75
CA ASP A 33 -19.25 -6.15 13.54
C ASP A 33 -19.08 -7.08 12.35
N LEU A 34 -20.17 -7.74 11.98
CA LEU A 34 -20.18 -8.75 10.93
C LEU A 34 -19.94 -8.16 9.56
N GLY A 35 -20.47 -6.97 9.27
CA GLY A 35 -20.26 -6.31 7.99
C GLY A 35 -18.80 -5.87 7.80
N ARG A 36 -18.17 -5.36 8.87
CA ARG A 36 -16.71 -5.10 8.86
C ARG A 36 -15.91 -6.38 8.64
N TRP A 37 -16.32 -7.50 9.24
CA TRP A 37 -15.65 -8.78 9.02
C TRP A 37 -15.81 -9.27 7.57
N VAL A 38 -17.02 -9.23 7.00
CA VAL A 38 -17.28 -9.59 5.59
C VAL A 38 -16.41 -8.75 4.66
N GLN A 39 -16.34 -7.43 4.85
CA GLN A 39 -15.44 -6.57 4.06
C GLN A 39 -13.97 -7.00 4.18
N SER A 40 -13.51 -7.37 5.38
CA SER A 40 -12.13 -7.82 5.59
C SER A 40 -11.84 -9.15 4.87
N VAL A 41 -12.82 -10.05 4.81
CA VAL A 41 -12.73 -11.33 4.08
C VAL A 41 -12.69 -11.06 2.57
N ARG A 42 -13.59 -10.23 2.03
CA ARG A 42 -13.63 -9.88 0.61
C ARG A 42 -12.32 -9.24 0.14
N LEU A 43 -11.80 -8.26 0.90
CA LEU A 43 -10.55 -7.54 0.58
C LEU A 43 -9.28 -8.37 0.82
N GLY A 44 -9.35 -9.34 1.73
CA GLY A 44 -8.23 -10.19 2.14
C GLY A 44 -8.25 -11.59 1.54
N TRP A 45 -9.05 -11.82 0.49
CA TRP A 45 -9.36 -13.15 -0.05
C TRP A 45 -8.12 -13.99 -0.35
N ASP A 46 -7.10 -13.39 -0.95
CA ASP A 46 -5.84 -14.04 -1.33
C ASP A 46 -4.99 -14.53 -0.14
N LYS A 47 -5.33 -14.11 1.08
CA LYS A 47 -4.65 -14.53 2.32
C LYS A 47 -5.37 -15.68 3.03
N LEU A 48 -6.58 -16.02 2.60
CA LEU A 48 -7.35 -17.14 3.14
C LEU A 48 -6.83 -18.46 2.58
N THR A 49 -6.96 -19.54 3.36
CA THR A 49 -6.70 -20.88 2.82
C THR A 49 -7.80 -21.26 1.81
N GLY A 50 -7.52 -22.19 0.90
CA GLY A 50 -8.53 -22.65 -0.07
C GLY A 50 -9.82 -23.15 0.59
N VAL A 51 -9.71 -23.79 1.76
CA VAL A 51 -10.89 -24.24 2.54
C VAL A 51 -11.69 -23.04 3.08
N GLN A 52 -11.02 -21.99 3.54
CA GLN A 52 -11.69 -20.77 4.01
C GLN A 52 -12.39 -20.04 2.87
N GLN A 53 -11.75 -19.93 1.71
CA GLN A 53 -12.36 -19.35 0.50
C GLN A 53 -13.61 -20.13 0.10
N TRP A 54 -13.50 -21.46 0.00
CA TRP A 54 -14.63 -22.34 -0.32
C TRP A 54 -15.77 -22.20 0.70
N MET A 55 -15.46 -22.16 2.00
CA MET A 55 -16.49 -21.96 3.03
C MET A 55 -17.18 -20.59 2.91
N CYS A 56 -16.42 -19.52 2.71
CA CYS A 56 -16.97 -18.18 2.55
C CYS A 56 -17.87 -18.07 1.31
N GLU A 57 -17.44 -18.63 0.19
CA GLU A 57 -18.20 -18.62 -1.06
C GLU A 57 -19.44 -19.52 -0.97
N GLN A 58 -19.25 -20.81 -0.66
CA GLN A 58 -20.31 -21.81 -0.77
C GLN A 58 -21.28 -21.82 0.41
N VAL A 59 -20.84 -21.42 1.61
CA VAL A 59 -21.69 -21.46 2.82
C VAL A 59 -22.28 -20.09 3.15
N LEU A 60 -21.54 -19.00 2.89
CA LEU A 60 -21.97 -17.65 3.25
C LEU A 60 -22.31 -16.75 2.05
N GLY A 61 -22.03 -17.18 0.81
CA GLY A 61 -22.24 -16.37 -0.38
C GLY A 61 -21.33 -15.14 -0.47
N ILE A 62 -20.16 -15.17 0.16
CA ILE A 62 -19.18 -14.08 0.12
C ILE A 62 -18.30 -14.26 -1.12
N GLU A 63 -18.30 -13.25 -1.99
CA GLU A 63 -17.43 -13.21 -3.18
C GLU A 63 -16.19 -12.32 -2.93
N PRO A 64 -15.04 -12.66 -3.53
CA PRO A 64 -13.84 -11.81 -3.45
C PRO A 64 -14.14 -10.38 -3.91
N ALA A 65 -13.43 -9.40 -3.34
CA ALA A 65 -13.49 -8.04 -3.83
C ALA A 65 -12.89 -7.97 -5.24
N THR A 66 -13.56 -7.25 -6.13
CA THR A 66 -13.06 -6.91 -7.46
C THR A 66 -11.84 -5.99 -7.36
N GLU A 67 -11.04 -5.90 -8.42
CA GLU A 67 -9.84 -5.05 -8.45
C GLU A 67 -10.15 -3.55 -8.20
N ASP A 68 -11.33 -3.08 -8.62
CA ASP A 68 -11.79 -1.71 -8.36
C ASP A 68 -12.20 -1.47 -6.89
N GLU A 69 -12.66 -2.51 -6.20
CA GLU A 69 -13.01 -2.48 -4.78
C GLU A 69 -11.77 -2.60 -3.88
N LYS A 70 -10.70 -3.25 -4.36
CA LYS A 70 -9.45 -3.37 -3.61
C LYS A 70 -8.82 -1.99 -3.44
N PRO A 71 -8.45 -1.60 -2.20
CA PRO A 71 -7.80 -0.32 -2.00
C PRO A 71 -6.49 -0.31 -2.79
N LYS A 72 -6.31 0.73 -3.62
CA LYS A 72 -5.07 0.94 -4.39
C LYS A 72 -3.87 0.74 -3.46
N LEU A 73 -2.98 -0.17 -3.84
CA LEU A 73 -1.79 -0.51 -3.07
C LEU A 73 -1.09 0.77 -2.64
N ARG A 74 -1.09 1.04 -1.33
CA ARG A 74 -0.37 2.19 -0.78
C ARG A 74 1.11 1.98 -1.08
N THR A 75 1.69 2.87 -1.89
CA THR A 75 3.13 2.83 -2.17
C THR A 75 3.89 2.76 -0.85
N SER A 76 4.67 1.69 -0.68
CA SER A 76 5.38 1.44 0.56
C SER A 76 6.42 2.53 0.82
N GLN A 77 6.85 2.70 2.08
CA GLN A 77 7.90 3.67 2.39
C GLN A 77 9.21 3.36 1.64
N ALA A 78 9.51 2.08 1.43
CA ALA A 78 10.66 1.63 0.64
C ALA A 78 10.52 2.00 -0.84
N GLN A 79 9.33 1.79 -1.44
CA GLN A 79 9.06 2.20 -2.82
C GLN A 79 9.15 3.72 -2.98
N LYS A 80 8.57 4.50 -2.06
CA LYS A 80 8.70 5.97 -2.07
C LYS A 80 10.15 6.41 -2.00
N TRP A 81 10.95 5.76 -1.16
CA TRP A 81 12.38 6.02 -1.05
C TRP A 81 13.11 5.72 -2.37
N ALA A 82 12.90 4.54 -2.95
CA ALA A 82 13.50 4.14 -4.23
C ALA A 82 13.16 5.12 -5.36
N LEU A 83 11.89 5.55 -5.44
CA LEU A 83 11.45 6.56 -6.42
C LEU A 83 12.20 7.89 -6.28
N HIS A 84 12.33 8.40 -5.05
CA HIS A 84 13.07 9.65 -4.83
C HIS A 84 14.57 9.50 -5.05
N LEU A 85 15.14 8.34 -4.75
CA LEU A 85 16.55 8.06 -5.01
C LEU A 85 16.83 7.99 -6.53
N ALA A 86 15.93 7.39 -7.30
CA ALA A 86 16.00 7.39 -8.76
C ALA A 86 15.89 8.81 -9.33
N ALA A 87 14.98 9.63 -8.81
CA ALA A 87 14.86 11.03 -9.18
C ALA A 87 16.11 11.85 -8.80
N ALA A 88 16.71 11.59 -7.64
CA ALA A 88 17.96 12.22 -7.23
C ALA A 88 19.11 11.86 -8.18
N ARG A 89 19.21 10.59 -8.62
CA ARG A 89 20.19 10.15 -9.62
C ARG A 89 19.98 10.85 -10.97
N GLN A 90 18.74 10.87 -11.47
CA GLN A 90 18.42 11.55 -12.73
C GLN A 90 18.78 13.05 -12.69
N PHE A 91 18.45 13.72 -11.58
CA PHE A 91 18.81 15.12 -11.38
C PHE A 91 20.33 15.30 -11.35
N PHE A 92 21.05 14.43 -10.64
CA PHE A 92 22.51 14.50 -10.55
C PHE A 92 23.18 14.23 -11.90
N GLU A 93 22.71 13.25 -12.66
CA GLU A 93 23.22 12.96 -14.01
C GLU A 93 23.04 14.16 -14.96
N ARG A 94 21.94 14.90 -14.81
CA ARG A 94 21.68 16.11 -15.61
C ARG A 94 22.49 17.33 -15.17
N GLU A 95 22.56 17.58 -13.86
CA GLU A 95 23.08 18.85 -13.31
C GLU A 95 24.51 18.73 -12.73
N GLY A 96 25.01 17.50 -12.54
CA GLY A 96 26.30 17.22 -11.89
C GLY A 96 26.33 17.47 -10.38
N HIS A 97 25.21 17.87 -9.78
CA HIS A 97 25.10 18.17 -8.35
C HIS A 97 23.71 17.83 -7.79
N LEU A 98 23.61 17.68 -6.46
CA LEU A 98 22.33 17.48 -5.76
C LEU A 98 21.84 18.75 -5.02
N TRP A 99 22.13 19.93 -5.58
CA TRP A 99 21.62 21.22 -5.11
C TRP A 99 20.26 21.52 -5.72
N VAL A 100 19.25 20.80 -5.22
CA VAL A 100 17.91 20.86 -5.79
C VAL A 100 17.13 22.06 -5.23
N PRO A 101 16.62 22.99 -6.06
CA PRO A 101 15.78 24.10 -5.59
C PRO A 101 14.56 23.59 -4.83
N ARG A 102 14.17 24.23 -3.72
CA ARG A 102 13.13 23.71 -2.80
C ARG A 102 11.78 23.40 -3.48
N LYS A 103 11.40 24.17 -4.50
CA LYS A 103 10.13 24.00 -5.26
C LYS A 103 10.27 23.05 -6.45
N HIS A 104 11.46 22.53 -6.72
CA HIS A 104 11.73 21.66 -7.87
C HIS A 104 10.93 20.36 -7.79
N VAL A 105 10.31 20.01 -8.91
CA VAL A 105 9.62 18.75 -9.13
C VAL A 105 10.37 17.99 -10.20
N GLU A 106 10.88 16.82 -9.86
CA GLU A 106 11.54 15.92 -10.80
C GLU A 106 10.51 14.95 -11.36
N THR A 107 10.52 14.74 -12.66
CA THR A 107 9.60 13.84 -13.34
C THR A 107 10.38 12.61 -13.78
N ILE A 108 10.03 11.44 -13.25
CA ILE A 108 10.66 10.17 -13.62
C ILE A 108 9.64 9.24 -14.25
N THR A 109 10.08 8.45 -15.23
CA THR A 109 9.29 7.34 -15.76
C THR A 109 9.70 6.08 -15.03
N THR A 110 8.73 5.37 -14.45
CA THR A 110 8.95 4.15 -13.65
C THR A 110 8.19 3.00 -14.28
N GLY A 111 8.80 1.81 -14.31
CA GLY A 111 8.24 0.62 -14.94
C GLY A 111 9.01 0.25 -16.22
N GLY A 112 9.36 -1.04 -16.34
CA GLY A 112 9.87 -1.67 -17.55
C GLY A 112 11.20 -2.43 -17.41
N SER A 113 11.10 -3.76 -17.21
CA SER A 113 11.96 -4.84 -17.78
C SER A 113 11.15 -6.15 -17.87
N GLY A 114 9.88 -6.07 -18.33
CA GLY A 114 8.97 -7.22 -18.45
C GLY A 114 7.64 -6.80 -19.07
N GLU A 115 6.97 -7.72 -19.75
CA GLU A 115 5.80 -7.48 -20.61
C GLU A 115 4.57 -6.89 -19.86
N ASP A 116 4.51 -7.02 -18.53
CA ASP A 116 3.37 -6.57 -17.70
C ASP A 116 3.64 -5.30 -16.87
N GLN A 117 4.77 -4.60 -17.05
CA GLN A 117 5.07 -3.38 -16.28
C GLN A 117 4.69 -2.11 -17.05
N GLU A 118 3.51 -1.57 -16.77
CA GLU A 118 3.09 -0.28 -17.32
C GLU A 118 4.10 0.82 -16.98
N ARG A 119 4.54 1.54 -18.02
CA ARG A 119 5.32 2.77 -17.85
C ARG A 119 4.45 3.85 -17.23
N ARG A 120 4.83 4.28 -16.04
CA ARG A 120 4.15 5.34 -15.30
C ARG A 120 5.03 6.57 -15.21
N VAL A 121 4.48 7.74 -15.53
CA VAL A 121 5.10 9.03 -15.24
C VAL A 121 4.78 9.43 -13.79
N VAL A 122 5.82 9.75 -13.02
CA VAL A 122 5.71 10.14 -11.61
C VAL A 122 6.38 11.49 -11.40
N HIS A 123 5.65 12.43 -10.79
CA HIS A 123 6.16 13.74 -10.41
C HIS A 123 6.50 13.76 -8.92
N LEU A 124 7.75 14.04 -8.59
CA LEU A 124 8.28 13.99 -7.23
C LEU A 124 8.78 15.36 -6.80
N LYS A 125 8.36 15.84 -5.63
CA LYS A 125 8.83 17.09 -5.02
C LYS A 125 10.27 16.94 -4.50
N LEU A 126 11.20 16.72 -5.42
CA LEU A 126 12.58 16.34 -5.13
C LEU A 126 13.28 17.39 -4.26
N GLY A 127 13.08 18.68 -4.52
CA GLY A 127 13.69 19.75 -3.73
C GLY A 127 13.31 19.72 -2.25
N ALA A 128 12.01 19.52 -1.98
CA ALA A 128 11.52 19.39 -0.61
C ALA A 128 12.05 18.11 0.05
N TRP A 129 12.11 17.00 -0.69
CA TRP A 129 12.58 15.72 -0.17
C TRP A 129 14.08 15.75 0.18
N VAL A 130 14.94 16.24 -0.73
CA VAL A 130 16.39 16.39 -0.50
C VAL A 130 16.65 17.30 0.70
N GLY A 131 15.96 18.45 0.78
CA GLY A 131 16.08 19.35 1.93
C GLY A 131 15.70 18.67 3.25
N ASN A 132 14.63 17.87 3.27
CA ASN A 132 14.23 17.12 4.46
C ASN A 132 15.23 16.01 4.83
N GLN A 133 15.81 15.31 3.85
CA GLN A 133 16.84 14.31 4.15
C GLN A 133 18.07 14.97 4.78
N ARG A 134 18.48 16.16 4.29
CA ARG A 134 19.57 16.93 4.88
C ARG A 134 19.28 17.34 6.31
N SER A 135 18.11 17.95 6.57
CA SER A 135 17.76 18.45 7.91
C SER A 135 17.56 17.33 8.93
N ARG A 136 17.24 16.11 8.49
CA ARG A 136 17.01 14.94 9.35
C ARG A 136 18.11 13.88 9.21
N ALA A 137 19.31 14.26 8.78
CA ALA A 137 20.43 13.34 8.56
C ALA A 137 20.69 12.44 9.78
N ALA A 138 20.62 12.99 11.00
CA ALA A 138 20.82 12.26 12.24
C ALA A 138 19.76 11.17 12.53
N MET A 139 18.63 11.19 11.81
CA MET A 139 17.53 10.21 11.95
C MET A 139 17.50 9.19 10.80
N LEU A 140 18.44 9.28 9.86
CA LEU A 140 18.56 8.32 8.76
C LEU A 140 19.34 7.09 9.20
N THR A 141 18.99 5.94 8.63
CA THR A 141 19.80 4.73 8.77
C THR A 141 21.13 4.92 8.04
N PRO A 142 22.21 4.23 8.46
CA PRO A 142 23.50 4.29 7.78
C PRO A 142 23.40 3.97 6.28
N GLU A 143 22.61 2.95 5.92
CA GLU A 143 22.36 2.57 4.52
C GLU A 143 21.76 3.72 3.69
N ARG A 144 20.82 4.48 4.26
CA ARG A 144 20.19 5.62 3.57
C ARG A 144 21.15 6.78 3.40
N ILE A 145 22.02 7.01 4.39
CA ILE A 145 23.09 8.01 4.29
C ILE A 145 24.04 7.63 3.17
N GLU A 146 24.45 6.35 3.11
CA GLU A 146 25.34 5.84 2.06
C GLU A 146 24.72 5.98 0.67
N GLN A 147 23.48 5.53 0.49
CA GLN A 147 22.76 5.62 -0.79
C GLN A 147 22.69 7.06 -1.31
N LEU A 148 22.39 8.03 -0.44
CA LEU A 148 22.34 9.45 -0.83
C LEU A 148 23.74 10.03 -1.09
N SER A 149 24.74 9.62 -0.30
CA SER A 149 26.12 10.08 -0.49
C SER A 149 26.69 9.58 -1.82
N GLN A 150 26.38 8.34 -2.23
CA GLN A 150 26.73 7.79 -3.54
C GLN A 150 26.10 8.57 -4.71
N VAL A 151 24.94 9.19 -4.50
CA VAL A 151 24.29 10.06 -5.50
C VAL A 151 24.87 11.49 -5.51
N GLY A 152 25.77 11.83 -4.58
CA GLY A 152 26.38 13.15 -4.50
C GLY A 152 25.73 14.10 -3.49
N MET A 153 24.99 13.57 -2.51
CA MET A 153 24.45 14.36 -1.41
C MET A 153 25.58 14.99 -0.57
N ARG A 154 25.55 16.31 -0.43
CA ARG A 154 26.33 17.04 0.58
C ARG A 154 25.46 17.25 1.82
N TRP A 155 26.02 16.89 2.98
CA TRP A 155 25.33 16.91 4.28
C TRP A 155 25.53 18.21 5.06
N THR A 156 26.35 19.12 4.55
CA THR A 156 26.58 20.48 5.06
C THR A 156 25.45 21.42 4.67
#